data_AF-A0A843SYA4-F1
#
_entry.id   AF-A0A843SYA4-F1
#
_cell.length_a   1.000
_cell.length_b   1.000
_cell.length_c   1.000
_cell.angle_alpha   90.00
_cell.angle_beta   90.00
_cell.angle_gamma   90.00
#
_symmetry.space_group_name_H-M   'P 1'
#
loop_
_entity.id
_entity.type
_entity.pdbx_description
1 polymer ?
#
loop_
_entity_poly.entity_id
_entity_poly.type
_entity_poly.pdbx_seq_one_letter_code
_entity_poly.pdbx_strand_id
1 'polypeptide(L)'
;MDRRAQEGMALVVAIMATLVVGALGVGLVLASMSETMMAANFQRRVEAQYAAEAALERAVSDAHASDDWNGVLAGLTPSSFIDGPPAGTRLLSGGTTVDLSEVVNLANCGHAASCREAELVAASRERPWGMNNPRWWLYAYGPLESLMPAGAIVSRFYIVVLVADDPAENDNASLVDGGAPITGEPVNPGAGVIVFRAEAFGPRGAHARVDATLARNHGIVSWREVR
;
A
#
# COMPACT_ATOMS: atom_id res chain seq x y z
N MET A 1 -69.34 4.71 33.18
CA MET A 1 -67.96 4.84 32.67
C MET A 1 -68.02 5.70 31.42
N ASP A 2 -67.36 6.86 31.44
CA ASP A 2 -67.53 7.90 30.42
C ASP A 2 -66.68 7.57 29.17
N ARG A 3 -67.36 7.30 28.04
CA ARG A 3 -66.77 6.79 26.79
C ARG A 3 -65.69 7.72 26.23
N ARG A 4 -65.85 9.04 26.42
CA ARG A 4 -64.90 10.06 25.98
C ARG A 4 -63.54 9.99 26.69
N ALA A 5 -63.52 9.61 27.97
CA ALA A 5 -62.28 9.44 28.72
C ALA A 5 -61.49 8.19 28.28
N GLN A 6 -62.21 7.13 27.88
CA GLN A 6 -61.60 5.91 27.33
C GLN A 6 -61.03 6.12 25.92
N GLU A 7 -61.70 6.92 25.09
CA GLU A 7 -61.25 7.28 23.74
C GLU A 7 -59.95 8.11 23.76
N GLY A 8 -59.79 9.05 24.70
CA GLY A 8 -58.56 9.84 24.85
C GLY A 8 -57.34 9.01 25.27
N MET A 9 -57.52 8.09 26.22
CA MET A 9 -56.46 7.17 26.66
C MET A 9 -56.03 6.21 25.54
N ALA A 10 -56.98 5.71 24.74
CA ALA A 10 -56.67 4.84 23.62
C ALA A 10 -55.81 5.54 22.56
N LEU A 11 -56.09 6.82 22.26
CA LEU A 11 -55.29 7.62 21.33
C LEU A 11 -53.85 7.83 21.85
N VAL A 12 -53.69 8.17 23.14
CA VAL A 12 -52.37 8.36 23.75
C VAL A 12 -51.56 7.07 23.69
N VAL A 13 -52.17 5.92 24.01
CA VAL A 13 -51.50 4.61 23.93
C VAL A 13 -51.10 4.29 22.49
N ALA A 14 -51.95 4.57 21.50
CA ALA A 14 -51.63 4.34 20.09
C ALA A 14 -50.48 5.25 19.60
N ILE A 15 -50.47 6.52 20.00
CA ILE A 15 -49.38 7.46 19.66
C ILE A 15 -48.08 7.02 20.33
N MET A 16 -48.11 6.65 21.61
CA MET A 16 -46.93 6.16 22.32
C MET A 16 -46.39 4.87 21.68
N ALA A 17 -47.27 3.93 21.33
CA ALA A 17 -46.88 2.68 20.68
C ALA A 17 -46.27 2.93 19.28
N THR A 18 -46.86 3.81 18.47
CA THR A 18 -46.31 4.16 17.16
C THR A 18 -44.98 4.90 17.26
N LEU A 19 -44.78 5.76 18.26
CA LEU A 19 -43.49 6.41 18.53
C LEU A 19 -42.41 5.39 18.91
N VAL A 20 -42.72 4.43 19.79
CA VAL A 20 -41.78 3.38 20.19
C VAL A 20 -41.42 2.47 19.01
N VAL A 21 -42.39 2.03 18.23
CA VAL A 21 -42.15 1.21 17.03
C VAL A 21 -41.35 1.99 15.98
N GLY A 22 -41.65 3.29 15.79
CA GLY A 22 -40.90 4.17 14.91
C GLY A 22 -39.44 4.32 15.35
N ALA A 23 -39.19 4.53 16.64
CA ALA A 23 -37.85 4.64 17.19
C ALA A 23 -37.04 3.33 17.01
N LEU A 24 -37.67 2.17 17.25
CA LEU A 24 -37.05 0.87 17.01
C LEU A 24 -36.73 0.64 15.53
N GLY A 25 -37.64 1.02 14.63
CA GLY A 25 -37.43 0.94 13.19
C GLY A 25 -36.24 1.78 12.72
N VAL A 26 -36.15 3.04 13.16
CA VAL A 26 -35.01 3.92 12.83
C VAL A 26 -33.70 3.36 13.41
N GLY A 27 -33.73 2.87 14.65
CA GLY A 27 -32.56 2.26 15.29
C GLY A 27 -32.02 1.07 14.51
N LEU A 28 -32.91 0.18 14.05
CA LEU A 28 -32.53 -0.99 13.24
C LEU A 28 -31.93 -0.58 11.88
N VAL A 29 -32.51 0.42 11.22
CA VAL A 29 -32.00 0.92 9.93
C VAL A 29 -30.59 1.49 10.08
N LEU A 30 -30.35 2.32 11.11
CA LEU A 30 -29.03 2.92 11.35
C LEU A 30 -27.98 1.86 11.71
N ALA A 31 -28.35 0.85 12.50
CA ALA A 31 -27.47 -0.27 12.81
C ALA A 31 -27.07 -1.04 11.54
N SER A 32 -28.05 -1.41 10.70
CA SER A 32 -27.82 -2.13 9.45
C SER A 32 -26.98 -1.33 8.45
N MET A 33 -27.20 -0.02 8.34
CA MET A 33 -26.36 0.86 7.51
C MET A 33 -24.91 0.91 8.01
N SER A 34 -24.71 0.93 9.33
CA SER A 34 -23.37 0.93 9.92
C SER A 34 -22.63 -0.38 9.67
N GLU A 35 -23.30 -1.51 9.87
CA GLU A 35 -22.73 -2.84 9.60
C GLU A 35 -22.36 -3.04 8.13
N THR A 36 -23.23 -2.61 7.21
CA THR A 36 -22.95 -2.69 5.77
C THR A 36 -21.77 -1.81 5.35
N MET A 37 -21.63 -0.61 5.93
CA MET A 37 -20.45 0.24 5.71
C MET A 37 -19.17 -0.38 6.29
N MET A 38 -19.24 -0.94 7.50
CA MET A 38 -18.10 -1.62 8.14
C MET A 38 -17.66 -2.84 7.32
N ALA A 39 -18.60 -3.69 6.89
CA ALA A 39 -18.32 -4.85 6.06
C ALA A 39 -17.69 -4.46 4.72
N ALA A 40 -18.21 -3.42 4.06
CA ALA A 40 -17.66 -2.93 2.80
C ALA A 40 -16.25 -2.33 2.96
N ASN A 41 -15.98 -1.64 4.07
CA ASN A 41 -14.64 -1.11 4.37
C ASN A 41 -13.66 -2.23 4.69
N PHE A 42 -14.08 -3.23 5.47
CA PHE A 42 -13.28 -4.39 5.80
C PHE A 42 -12.89 -5.18 4.53
N GLN A 43 -13.86 -5.48 3.66
CA GLN A 43 -13.58 -6.15 2.38
C GLN A 43 -12.58 -5.38 1.52
N ARG A 44 -12.74 -4.05 1.40
CA ARG A 44 -11.79 -3.21 0.66
C ARG A 44 -10.38 -3.24 1.25
N ARG A 45 -10.26 -3.24 2.58
CA ARG A 45 -8.95 -3.29 3.25
C ARG A 45 -8.26 -4.63 3.03
N VAL A 46 -9.01 -5.73 3.11
CA VAL A 46 -8.49 -7.08 2.86
C VAL A 46 -8.08 -7.22 1.39
N GLU A 47 -8.88 -6.73 0.44
CA GLU A 47 -8.52 -6.74 -0.98
C GLU A 47 -7.27 -5.89 -1.26
N ALA A 48 -7.15 -4.70 -0.64
CA ALA A 48 -5.97 -3.85 -0.76
C ALA A 48 -4.71 -4.58 -0.28
N GLN A 49 -4.80 -5.28 0.84
CA GLN A 49 -3.70 -6.04 1.39
C GLN A 49 -3.26 -7.18 0.45
N TYR A 50 -4.21 -8.00 -0.02
CA TYR A 50 -3.90 -9.05 -0.98
C TYR A 50 -3.36 -8.51 -2.31
N ALA A 51 -3.82 -7.34 -2.75
CA ALA A 51 -3.30 -6.67 -3.94
C ALA A 51 -1.83 -6.25 -3.75
N ALA A 52 -1.47 -5.70 -2.59
CA ALA A 52 -0.09 -5.33 -2.27
C ALA A 52 0.82 -6.57 -2.17
N GLU A 53 0.34 -7.65 -1.55
CA GLU A 53 1.07 -8.93 -1.48
C GLU A 53 1.28 -9.54 -2.87
N ALA A 54 0.24 -9.59 -3.71
CA ALA A 54 0.35 -10.10 -5.08
C ALA A 54 1.35 -9.27 -5.92
N ALA A 55 1.35 -7.95 -5.74
CA ALA A 55 2.32 -7.06 -6.38
C ALA A 55 3.75 -7.38 -5.95
N LEU A 56 3.96 -7.60 -4.64
CA LEU A 56 5.26 -7.97 -4.10
C LEU A 56 5.74 -9.30 -4.68
N GLU A 57 4.91 -10.34 -4.66
CA GLU A 57 5.26 -11.66 -5.21
C GLU A 57 5.65 -11.58 -6.69
N ARG A 58 4.92 -10.76 -7.46
CA ARG A 58 5.26 -10.51 -8.86
C ARG A 58 6.64 -9.86 -9.00
N ALA A 59 6.91 -8.82 -8.22
CA ALA A 59 8.17 -8.09 -8.27
C ALA A 59 9.35 -8.95 -7.82
N VAL A 60 9.20 -9.72 -6.74
CA VAL A 60 10.21 -10.65 -6.24
C VAL A 60 10.55 -11.70 -7.30
N SER A 61 9.53 -12.26 -7.99
CA SER A 61 9.76 -13.20 -9.09
C SER A 61 10.58 -12.58 -10.22
N ASP A 62 10.31 -11.32 -10.60
CA ASP A 62 11.05 -10.64 -11.66
C ASP A 62 12.48 -10.27 -11.20
N ALA A 63 12.64 -9.85 -9.95
CA ALA A 63 13.94 -9.49 -9.39
C ALA A 63 14.87 -10.70 -9.25
N HIS A 64 14.33 -11.87 -8.90
CA HIS A 64 15.06 -13.13 -8.91
C HIS A 64 15.52 -13.55 -10.31
N ALA A 65 14.75 -13.21 -11.35
CA ALA A 65 15.12 -13.46 -12.73
C ALA A 65 16.15 -12.44 -13.28
N SER A 66 16.43 -11.37 -12.55
CA SER A 66 17.41 -10.35 -12.93
C SER A 66 18.78 -10.62 -12.32
N ASP A 67 19.80 -10.73 -13.17
CA ASP A 67 21.19 -10.84 -12.75
C ASP A 67 21.79 -9.48 -12.34
N ASP A 68 21.20 -8.36 -12.77
CA ASP A 68 21.71 -7.00 -12.55
C ASP A 68 20.86 -6.23 -11.53
N TRP A 69 21.17 -6.38 -10.23
CA TRP A 69 20.46 -5.62 -9.19
C TRP A 69 20.91 -4.16 -9.10
N ASN A 70 22.12 -3.81 -9.57
CA ASN A 70 22.54 -2.40 -9.65
C ASN A 70 21.66 -1.64 -10.66
N GLY A 71 21.35 -2.26 -11.80
CA GLY A 71 20.39 -1.73 -12.77
C GLY A 71 18.97 -1.60 -12.19
N VAL A 72 18.53 -2.56 -11.35
CA VAL A 72 17.24 -2.49 -10.64
C VAL A 72 17.24 -1.31 -9.65
N LEU A 73 18.28 -1.18 -8.83
CA LEU A 73 18.43 -0.08 -7.86
C LEU A 73 18.61 1.29 -8.50
N ALA A 74 19.14 1.35 -9.72
CA ALA A 74 19.24 2.58 -10.52
C ALA A 74 17.96 2.89 -11.33
N GLY A 75 16.93 2.04 -11.27
CA GLY A 75 15.71 2.20 -12.07
C GLY A 75 15.91 2.00 -13.58
N LEU A 76 17.03 1.39 -13.98
CA LEU A 76 17.38 1.10 -15.37
C LEU A 76 16.83 -0.25 -15.85
N THR A 77 16.61 -1.18 -14.91
CA THR A 77 16.06 -2.50 -15.16
C THR A 77 14.69 -2.59 -14.47
N PRO A 78 13.59 -2.19 -15.14
CA PRO A 78 12.25 -2.29 -14.58
C PRO A 78 11.76 -3.75 -14.60
N SER A 79 10.72 -4.02 -13.81
CA SER A 79 9.96 -5.27 -13.91
C SER A 79 9.34 -5.41 -15.30
N SER A 80 9.06 -6.65 -15.69
CA SER A 80 8.25 -6.94 -16.89
C SER A 80 6.78 -6.52 -16.73
N PHE A 81 6.36 -6.14 -15.52
CA PHE A 81 5.04 -5.61 -15.22
C PHE A 81 5.07 -4.09 -15.02
N ILE A 82 4.99 -3.36 -16.13
CA ILE A 82 4.84 -1.90 -16.17
C ILE A 82 3.75 -1.51 -17.15
N ASP A 83 2.97 -0.48 -16.83
CA ASP A 83 1.83 -0.02 -17.64
C ASP A 83 2.13 1.24 -18.49
N GLY A 84 3.39 1.70 -18.51
CA GLY A 84 3.77 2.93 -19.19
C GLY A 84 5.10 3.51 -18.68
N PRO A 85 5.31 4.83 -18.80
CA PRO A 85 6.48 5.51 -18.24
C PRO A 85 6.49 5.50 -16.70
N PRO A 86 7.68 5.53 -16.06
CA PRO A 86 7.85 5.46 -14.59
C PRO A 86 7.59 6.82 -13.90
N ALA A 87 6.56 7.53 -14.35
CA ALA A 87 6.14 8.82 -13.81
C ALA A 87 4.70 9.13 -14.24
N GLY A 88 4.17 10.22 -13.68
CA GLY A 88 2.90 10.79 -14.06
C GLY A 88 1.69 10.15 -13.39
N THR A 89 0.53 10.70 -13.72
CA THR A 89 -0.73 10.38 -13.06
C THR A 89 -1.47 9.24 -13.76
N ARG A 90 -2.00 8.30 -12.98
CA ARG A 90 -2.87 7.21 -13.44
C ARG A 90 -4.28 7.43 -12.92
N LEU A 91 -5.27 7.29 -13.80
CA LEU A 91 -6.68 7.34 -13.42
C LEU A 91 -7.14 5.94 -13.03
N LEU A 92 -7.62 5.80 -11.80
CA LEU A 92 -8.09 4.54 -11.26
C LEU A 92 -9.57 4.31 -11.58
N SER A 93 -9.97 3.04 -11.53
CA SER A 93 -11.36 2.62 -11.68
C SER A 93 -12.20 3.05 -10.47
N GLY A 94 -12.75 4.26 -10.56
CA GLY A 94 -13.43 4.92 -9.44
C GLY A 94 -13.25 6.44 -9.43
N GLY A 95 -12.46 7.00 -10.36
CA GLY A 95 -12.24 8.44 -10.51
C GLY A 95 -11.16 9.01 -9.61
N THR A 96 -10.51 8.19 -8.80
CA THR A 96 -9.31 8.57 -8.03
C THR A 96 -8.08 8.53 -8.93
N THR A 97 -7.04 9.25 -8.55
CA THR A 97 -5.77 9.29 -9.27
C THR A 97 -4.62 8.86 -8.39
N VAL A 98 -3.61 8.24 -9.00
CA VAL A 98 -2.32 7.94 -8.37
C VAL A 98 -1.22 8.63 -9.17
N ASP A 99 -0.46 9.51 -8.53
CA ASP A 99 0.74 10.09 -9.14
C ASP A 99 1.97 9.26 -8.73
N LEU A 100 2.62 8.62 -9.70
CA LEU A 100 3.75 7.73 -9.42
C LEU A 100 4.96 8.49 -8.86
N SER A 101 5.15 9.76 -9.24
CA SER A 101 6.22 10.60 -8.69
C SER A 101 5.94 10.99 -7.25
N GLU A 102 4.67 11.26 -6.91
CA GLU A 102 4.26 11.49 -5.51
C GLU A 102 4.49 10.27 -4.64
N VAL A 103 4.17 9.06 -5.12
CA VAL A 103 4.40 7.80 -4.38
C VAL A 103 5.90 7.61 -4.06
N VAL A 104 6.77 7.84 -5.04
CA VAL A 104 8.24 7.77 -4.86
C VAL A 104 8.71 8.83 -3.86
N ASN A 105 8.25 10.07 -3.98
CA ASN A 105 8.66 11.16 -3.10
C ASN A 105 8.18 10.93 -1.65
N LEU A 106 6.94 10.45 -1.46
CA LEU A 106 6.43 10.06 -0.14
C LEU A 106 7.28 8.95 0.48
N ALA A 107 7.73 7.98 -0.31
CA ALA A 107 8.60 6.91 0.20
C ALA A 107 9.99 7.39 0.60
N ASN A 108 10.53 8.36 -0.13
CA ASN A 108 11.87 8.89 0.05
C ASN A 108 11.99 10.01 1.10
N CYS A 109 11.07 10.98 1.11
CA CYS A 109 11.15 12.16 1.98
C CYS A 109 9.85 12.46 2.75
N GLY A 110 8.81 11.62 2.64
CA GLY A 110 7.58 11.76 3.43
C GLY A 110 6.65 12.89 2.95
N HIS A 111 6.89 13.48 1.78
CA HIS A 111 6.00 14.47 1.17
C HIS A 111 5.93 14.31 -0.35
N ALA A 112 4.90 14.87 -0.99
CA ALA A 112 4.65 14.72 -2.42
C ALA A 112 5.66 15.43 -3.34
N ALA A 113 6.27 16.53 -2.87
CA ALA A 113 7.23 17.29 -3.67
C ALA A 113 8.56 16.53 -3.87
N SER A 114 9.31 16.89 -4.92
CA SER A 114 10.64 16.32 -5.19
C SER A 114 11.56 16.41 -3.98
N CYS A 115 12.16 15.29 -3.58
CA CYS A 115 13.08 15.23 -2.46
C CYS A 115 14.42 15.93 -2.77
N ARG A 116 14.94 16.68 -1.81
CA ARG A 116 16.32 17.19 -1.85
C ARG A 116 17.30 16.13 -1.37
N GLU A 117 18.55 16.23 -1.81
CA GLU A 117 19.61 15.31 -1.39
C GLU A 117 19.77 15.24 0.14
N ALA A 118 19.68 16.38 0.83
CA ALA A 118 19.72 16.41 2.29
C ALA A 118 18.58 15.64 2.97
N GLU A 119 17.40 15.55 2.33
CA GLU A 119 16.24 14.80 2.84
C GLU A 119 16.39 13.30 2.59
N LEU A 120 17.05 12.92 1.50
CA LEU A 120 17.33 11.51 1.19
C LEU A 120 18.26 10.89 2.24
N VAL A 121 19.24 11.65 2.74
CA VAL A 121 20.23 11.18 3.73
C VAL A 121 19.92 11.60 5.17
N ALA A 122 18.82 12.32 5.41
CA ALA A 122 18.45 12.74 6.76
C ALA A 122 18.08 11.54 7.62
N ALA A 123 18.74 11.40 8.79
CA ALA A 123 18.36 10.40 9.76
C ALA A 123 17.03 10.80 10.44
N SER A 124 16.03 9.94 10.35
CA SER A 124 14.74 10.07 11.06
C SER A 124 14.43 8.82 11.88
N ARG A 125 13.32 8.82 12.61
CA ARG A 125 12.88 7.63 13.34
C ARG A 125 12.54 6.47 12.40
N GLU A 126 12.01 6.78 11.22
CA GLU A 126 11.61 5.83 10.19
C GLU A 126 12.78 5.43 9.28
N ARG A 127 13.79 6.31 9.15
CA ARG A 127 14.98 6.14 8.30
C ARG A 127 16.25 6.54 9.08
N PRO A 128 16.67 5.75 10.09
CA PRO A 128 17.78 6.11 10.98
C PRO A 128 19.19 5.94 10.39
N TRP A 129 19.33 5.43 9.16
CA TRP A 129 20.60 4.95 8.60
C TRP A 129 21.41 6.03 7.86
N GLY A 130 20.90 7.26 7.78
CA GLY A 130 21.62 8.39 7.21
C GLY A 130 21.96 8.18 5.74
N MET A 131 23.26 8.07 5.41
CA MET A 131 23.71 7.81 4.03
C MET A 131 23.25 6.47 3.47
N ASN A 132 23.00 5.48 4.34
CA ASN A 132 22.46 4.16 3.97
C ASN A 132 20.93 4.10 4.07
N ASN A 133 20.28 5.26 4.11
CA ASN A 133 18.83 5.27 4.01
C ASN A 133 18.41 4.74 2.63
N PRO A 134 17.42 3.82 2.57
CA PRO A 134 16.89 3.33 1.31
C PRO A 134 16.44 4.49 0.41
N ARG A 135 16.88 4.46 -0.85
CA ARG A 135 16.41 5.33 -1.93
C ARG A 135 15.48 4.55 -2.84
N TRP A 136 14.20 4.87 -2.76
CA TRP A 136 13.13 4.18 -3.45
C TRP A 136 13.04 4.60 -4.91
N TRP A 137 12.94 3.60 -5.79
CA TRP A 137 12.71 3.73 -7.22
C TRP A 137 11.52 2.88 -7.64
N LEU A 138 10.80 3.32 -8.68
CA LEU A 138 9.71 2.52 -9.27
C LEU A 138 10.27 1.29 -9.97
N TYR A 139 9.72 0.12 -9.63
CA TYR A 139 10.13 -1.15 -10.21
C TYR A 139 9.03 -1.82 -11.01
N ALA A 140 7.83 -1.96 -10.44
CA ALA A 140 6.67 -2.56 -11.09
C ALA A 140 5.42 -1.71 -10.81
N TYR A 141 4.51 -1.56 -11.77
CA TYR A 141 3.27 -0.82 -11.54
C TYR A 141 2.24 -1.07 -12.64
N GLY A 142 0.96 -1.03 -12.26
CA GLY A 142 -0.14 -1.21 -13.19
C GLY A 142 -1.42 -1.64 -12.51
N PRO A 143 -2.51 -1.82 -13.27
CA PRO A 143 -3.76 -2.34 -12.74
C PRO A 143 -3.63 -3.82 -12.36
N LEU A 144 -4.13 -4.21 -11.18
CA LEU A 144 -3.99 -5.56 -10.63
C LEU A 144 -4.57 -6.64 -11.56
N GLU A 145 -5.66 -6.32 -12.26
CA GLU A 145 -6.29 -7.21 -13.24
C GLU A 145 -5.35 -7.62 -14.40
N SER A 146 -4.27 -6.86 -14.64
CA SER A 146 -3.28 -7.17 -15.68
C SER A 146 -2.14 -8.08 -15.20
N LEU A 147 -2.09 -8.49 -13.92
CA LEU A 147 -1.11 -9.47 -13.43
C LEU A 147 -1.32 -10.86 -14.03
N MET A 148 -2.55 -11.16 -14.44
CA MET A 148 -2.94 -12.45 -15.01
C MET A 148 -3.68 -12.25 -16.33
N PRO A 149 -3.83 -13.31 -17.15
CA PRO A 149 -4.63 -13.24 -18.37
C PRO A 149 -6.04 -12.68 -18.11
N ALA A 150 -6.57 -11.99 -19.12
CA ALA A 150 -7.83 -11.26 -19.00
C ALA A 150 -8.96 -12.14 -18.45
N GLY A 151 -9.67 -11.63 -17.43
CA GLY A 151 -10.79 -12.31 -16.79
C GLY A 151 -10.41 -13.26 -15.64
N ALA A 152 -9.12 -13.51 -15.38
CA ALA A 152 -8.70 -14.32 -14.24
C ALA A 152 -8.79 -13.55 -12.90
N ILE A 153 -8.52 -12.25 -12.93
CA ILE A 153 -8.65 -11.35 -11.78
C ILE A 153 -9.68 -10.27 -12.14
N VAL A 154 -10.63 -10.05 -11.23
CA VAL A 154 -11.58 -8.93 -11.33
C VAL A 154 -11.35 -8.03 -10.12
N SER A 155 -10.42 -7.08 -10.26
CA SER A 155 -10.08 -6.14 -9.20
C SER A 155 -9.83 -4.75 -9.75
N ARG A 156 -10.20 -3.75 -8.95
CA ARG A 156 -10.10 -2.32 -9.27
C ARG A 156 -8.84 -1.67 -8.73
N PHE A 157 -7.98 -2.45 -8.09
CA PHE A 157 -6.76 -1.95 -7.48
C PHE A 157 -5.69 -1.68 -8.53
N TYR A 158 -4.93 -0.63 -8.28
CA TYR A 158 -3.70 -0.30 -8.97
C TYR A 158 -2.55 -0.53 -8.02
N ILE A 159 -1.53 -1.24 -8.48
CA ILE A 159 -0.40 -1.62 -7.67
C ILE A 159 0.84 -0.83 -8.09
N VAL A 160 1.67 -0.52 -7.10
CA VAL A 160 2.97 0.12 -7.26
C VAL A 160 3.95 -0.66 -6.41
N VAL A 161 5.07 -1.06 -6.99
CA VAL A 161 6.19 -1.66 -6.26
C VAL A 161 7.40 -0.77 -6.43
N LEU A 162 7.93 -0.34 -5.31
CA LEU A 162 9.20 0.36 -5.21
C LEU A 162 10.28 -0.62 -4.79
N VAL A 163 11.49 -0.38 -5.28
CA VAL A 163 12.70 -1.09 -4.88
C VAL A 163 13.70 -0.09 -4.33
N ALA A 164 14.47 -0.50 -3.33
CA ALA A 164 15.57 0.25 -2.81
C ALA A 164 16.65 -0.68 -2.30
N ASP A 165 17.82 -0.09 -2.09
CA ASP A 165 18.93 -0.75 -1.44
C ASP A 165 18.63 -0.97 0.05
N ASP A 166 19.25 -1.99 0.63
CA ASP A 166 18.94 -2.40 1.99
C ASP A 166 19.72 -1.58 3.04
N PRO A 167 19.18 -1.38 4.26
CA PRO A 167 19.84 -0.54 5.25
C PRO A 167 21.05 -1.19 5.96
N ALA A 168 21.32 -2.48 5.75
CA ALA A 168 22.47 -3.17 6.33
C ALA A 168 23.78 -2.89 5.58
N GLU A 169 23.71 -2.28 4.39
CA GLU A 169 24.84 -1.83 3.59
C GLU A 169 25.83 -0.96 4.38
N ASN A 170 27.11 -1.00 4.00
CA ASN A 170 28.19 -0.27 4.66
C ASN A 170 29.14 0.46 3.70
N ASP A 171 28.66 0.82 2.51
CA ASP A 171 29.44 1.46 1.44
C ASP A 171 28.97 2.89 1.09
N ASN A 172 27.86 3.36 1.68
CA ASN A 172 27.19 4.64 1.37
C ASN A 172 26.73 4.80 -0.09
N ALA A 173 26.54 3.70 -0.83
CA ALA A 173 26.20 3.72 -2.23
C ALA A 173 24.84 3.06 -2.49
N SER A 174 23.75 3.80 -2.25
CA SER A 174 22.35 3.34 -2.35
C SER A 174 21.88 2.82 -3.73
N LEU A 175 22.77 2.77 -4.73
CA LEU A 175 22.49 2.26 -6.08
C LEU A 175 23.34 1.01 -6.39
N VAL A 176 24.09 0.50 -5.42
CA VAL A 176 25.04 -0.59 -5.57
C VAL A 176 24.70 -1.66 -4.53
N ASP A 177 24.31 -2.84 -5.00
CA ASP A 177 24.09 -4.03 -4.18
C ASP A 177 25.44 -4.60 -3.72
N GLY A 178 25.90 -4.21 -2.52
CA GLY A 178 27.11 -4.73 -1.90
C GLY A 178 28.43 -4.16 -2.41
N GLY A 179 28.63 -2.83 -2.35
CA GLY A 179 29.91 -2.20 -2.70
C GLY A 179 31.02 -2.41 -1.66
N ALA A 180 32.20 -1.84 -1.94
CA ALA A 180 33.35 -1.94 -1.04
C ALA A 180 33.08 -1.21 0.29
N PRO A 181 33.19 -1.89 1.45
CA PRO A 181 32.92 -1.27 2.74
C PRO A 181 33.79 -0.03 2.98
N ILE A 182 33.16 1.07 3.41
CA ILE A 182 33.89 2.31 3.71
C ILE A 182 34.52 2.30 5.12
N THR A 183 34.09 1.41 6.01
CA THR A 183 34.53 1.34 7.41
C THR A 183 35.68 0.36 7.67
N GLY A 184 36.35 -0.14 6.63
CA GLY A 184 37.43 -1.13 6.78
C GLY A 184 36.94 -2.51 7.25
N GLU A 185 35.62 -2.70 7.29
CA GLU A 185 35.01 -4.01 7.49
C GLU A 185 35.35 -4.94 6.31
N PRO A 186 35.54 -6.25 6.55
CA PRO A 186 35.98 -7.18 5.51
C PRO A 186 34.88 -7.54 4.52
N VAL A 187 33.61 -7.35 4.87
CA VAL A 187 32.44 -7.76 4.09
C VAL A 187 31.35 -6.69 4.22
N ASN A 188 30.58 -6.54 3.15
CA ASN A 188 29.36 -5.75 3.14
C ASN A 188 28.15 -6.64 3.50
N PRO A 189 27.48 -6.43 4.65
CA PRO A 189 26.39 -7.31 5.07
C PRO A 189 25.11 -7.12 4.25
N GLY A 190 24.99 -6.03 3.49
CA GLY A 190 23.87 -5.82 2.55
C GLY A 190 24.06 -6.50 1.19
N ALA A 191 25.28 -6.99 0.90
CA ALA A 191 25.57 -7.58 -0.40
C ALA A 191 24.63 -8.76 -0.74
N GLY A 192 23.93 -8.65 -1.86
CA GLY A 192 22.92 -9.59 -2.30
C GLY A 192 21.60 -9.44 -1.56
N VAL A 193 21.27 -8.25 -1.04
CA VAL A 193 20.03 -7.93 -0.34
C VAL A 193 19.43 -6.63 -0.90
N ILE A 194 18.14 -6.66 -1.22
CA ILE A 194 17.38 -5.46 -1.60
C ILE A 194 16.06 -5.42 -0.86
N VAL A 195 15.45 -4.26 -0.77
CA VAL A 195 14.14 -4.09 -0.14
C VAL A 195 13.08 -3.65 -1.15
N PHE A 196 11.90 -4.21 -0.99
CA PHE A 196 10.71 -3.86 -1.75
C PHE A 196 9.68 -3.20 -0.86
N ARG A 197 8.94 -2.26 -1.44
CA ARG A 197 7.72 -1.70 -0.89
C ARG A 197 6.63 -1.83 -1.94
N ALA A 198 5.65 -2.68 -1.67
CA ALA A 198 4.46 -2.80 -2.48
C ALA A 198 3.32 -1.99 -1.86
N GLU A 199 2.69 -1.17 -2.68
CA GLU A 199 1.52 -0.37 -2.34
C GLU A 199 0.37 -0.67 -3.30
N ALA A 200 -0.84 -0.79 -2.76
CA ALA A 200 -2.04 -0.99 -3.55
C ALA A 200 -3.02 0.15 -3.30
N PHE A 201 -3.54 0.74 -4.37
CA PHE A 201 -4.46 1.86 -4.37
C PHE A 201 -5.77 1.45 -5.01
N GLY A 202 -6.88 1.62 -4.30
CA GLY A 202 -8.20 1.19 -4.74
C GLY A 202 -9.30 2.23 -4.58
N PRO A 203 -10.54 1.86 -4.90
CA PRO A 203 -11.68 2.77 -4.82
C PRO A 203 -11.87 3.35 -3.42
N ARG A 204 -12.36 4.60 -3.36
CA ARG A 204 -12.67 5.33 -2.10
C ARG A 204 -11.47 5.49 -1.16
N GLY A 205 -10.25 5.55 -1.72
CA GLY A 205 -9.02 5.74 -0.94
C GLY A 205 -8.58 4.49 -0.18
N ALA A 206 -9.04 3.29 -0.57
CA ALA A 206 -8.48 2.05 -0.05
C ALA A 206 -6.98 1.99 -0.39
N HIS A 207 -6.15 1.80 0.63
CA HIS A 207 -4.70 1.73 0.49
C HIS A 207 -4.14 0.68 1.44
N ALA A 208 -3.13 -0.04 0.97
CA ALA A 208 -2.35 -0.95 1.79
C ALA A 208 -0.90 -0.93 1.34
N ARG A 209 0.02 -1.16 2.30
CA ARG A 209 1.45 -1.21 2.08
C ARG A 209 2.07 -2.43 2.74
N VAL A 210 2.95 -3.08 2.00
CA VAL A 210 3.76 -4.21 2.45
C VAL A 210 5.22 -3.91 2.12
N ASP A 211 6.09 -4.06 3.11
CA ASP A 211 7.54 -4.01 2.91
C ASP A 211 8.12 -5.42 3.00
N ALA A 212 9.12 -5.73 2.19
CA ALA A 212 9.85 -6.99 2.28
C ALA A 212 11.34 -6.81 1.97
N THR A 213 12.14 -7.69 2.54
CA THR A 213 13.58 -7.78 2.27
C THR A 213 13.83 -9.07 1.50
N LEU A 214 14.49 -8.95 0.35
CA LEU A 214 14.82 -10.04 -0.55
C LEU A 214 16.33 -10.28 -0.50
N ALA A 215 16.75 -11.51 -0.23
CA ALA A 215 18.13 -11.92 -0.36
C ALA A 215 18.30 -12.84 -1.57
N ARG A 216 19.32 -12.58 -2.40
CA ARG A 216 19.53 -13.23 -3.70
C ARG A 216 19.49 -14.76 -3.64
N ASN A 217 20.11 -15.33 -2.60
CA ASN A 217 20.25 -16.78 -2.42
C ASN A 217 19.24 -17.41 -1.44
N HIS A 218 18.38 -16.61 -0.80
CA HIS A 218 17.46 -17.10 0.24
C HIS A 218 15.98 -16.73 -0.01
N GLY A 219 15.69 -15.91 -1.02
CA GLY A 219 14.35 -15.38 -1.23
C GLY A 219 13.98 -14.34 -0.18
N ILE A 220 12.68 -14.23 0.13
CA ILE A 220 12.18 -13.27 1.11
C ILE A 220 12.71 -13.65 2.50
N VAL A 221 13.52 -12.77 3.10
CA VAL A 221 14.12 -12.96 4.43
C VAL A 221 13.38 -12.19 5.52
N SER A 222 12.63 -11.14 5.16
CA SER A 222 11.77 -10.39 6.07
C SER A 222 10.54 -9.87 5.35
N TRP A 223 9.42 -9.81 6.07
CA TRP A 223 8.14 -9.34 5.55
C TRP A 223 7.38 -8.59 6.65
N ARG A 224 6.83 -7.41 6.30
CA ARG A 224 6.11 -6.54 7.24
C ARG A 224 4.93 -5.85 6.58
N GLU A 225 3.73 -6.05 7.15
CA GLU A 225 2.58 -5.16 6.92
C GLU A 225 2.83 -3.80 7.58
N VAL A 226 2.63 -2.73 6.81
CA VAL A 226 2.63 -1.36 7.36
C VAL A 226 1.17 -0.91 7.43
N ARG A 227 0.66 -0.78 8.66
CA ARG A 227 -0.73 -0.40 8.96
C ARG A 227 -0.87 1.08 9.25
#